data_AF-A0A1Q9CP47-F1
#
_entry.id   AF-A0A1Q9CP47-F1
#
_cell.length_a   1.000
_cell.length_b   1.000
_cell.length_c   1.000
_cell.angle_alpha   90.00
_cell.angle_beta   90.00
_cell.angle_gamma   90.00
#
_symmetry.space_group_name_H-M   'P 1'
#
loop_
_entity.id
_entity.type
_entity.pdbx_description
1 polymer ?
#
loop_
_entity_poly.entity_id
_entity_poly.type
_entity_poly.pdbx_seq_one_letter_code
_entity_poly.pdbx_strand_id
1 'polypeptide(L)'
;MAKTKHTLSVNIPEMDSQHEELYDAVIALKQSSSCVEDLGHIIDAVDAHFKAEEALFEEYKIPNVITHRSEHNRFLATLRKKHAELAARHEAKEDLSEEIRLLVETGIRWLDIHTKAYDAPQYGTFFKEGQYIGN
;
A
#
# COMPACT_ATOMS: atom_id res chain seq x y z
N MET A 1 -18.97 -8.66 6.71
CA MET A 1 -18.09 -9.53 5.92
C MET A 1 -16.86 -9.81 6.76
N ALA A 2 -16.37 -11.05 6.82
CA ALA A 2 -15.14 -11.36 7.54
C ALA A 2 -13.97 -10.77 6.76
N LYS A 3 -13.23 -9.83 7.35
CA LYS A 3 -11.95 -9.37 6.79
C LYS A 3 -11.02 -10.56 6.75
N THR A 4 -10.51 -10.90 5.56
CA THR A 4 -9.51 -11.96 5.47
C THR A 4 -8.19 -11.35 5.91
N LYS A 5 -7.53 -11.93 6.93
CA LYS A 5 -6.23 -11.45 7.40
C LYS A 5 -5.16 -11.77 6.36
N HIS A 6 -5.03 -10.90 5.38
CA HIS A 6 -4.19 -11.10 4.20
C HIS A 6 -2.78 -10.55 4.37
N THR A 7 -2.57 -9.68 5.36
CA THR A 7 -1.31 -8.97 5.57
C THR A 7 -0.61 -9.46 6.84
N LEU A 8 0.72 -9.45 6.81
CA LEU A 8 1.56 -9.79 7.96
C LEU A 8 1.43 -8.67 8.99
N SER A 9 1.26 -9.03 10.27
CA SER A 9 1.18 -8.03 11.33
C SER A 9 2.52 -7.36 11.57
N VAL A 10 2.48 -6.06 11.79
CA VAL A 10 3.61 -5.21 12.23
C VAL A 10 3.51 -4.84 13.70
N ASN A 11 2.65 -5.53 14.46
CA ASN A 11 2.41 -5.31 15.90
C ASN A 11 1.87 -3.91 16.27
N ILE A 12 1.39 -3.14 15.29
CA ILE A 12 0.71 -1.86 15.49
C ILE A 12 -0.70 -2.01 14.92
N PRO A 13 -1.76 -2.12 15.75
CA PRO A 13 -3.11 -2.41 15.28
C PRO A 13 -3.64 -1.44 14.20
N GLU A 14 -3.25 -0.17 14.29
CA GLU A 14 -3.62 0.84 13.30
C GLU A 14 -2.97 0.58 11.94
N MET A 15 -1.67 0.27 11.91
CA MET A 15 -0.96 -0.05 10.66
C MET A 15 -1.45 -1.37 10.06
N ASP A 16 -1.73 -2.36 10.89
CA ASP A 16 -2.35 -3.61 10.44
C ASP A 16 -3.71 -3.35 9.76
N SER A 17 -4.55 -2.48 10.33
CA SER A 17 -5.83 -2.11 9.71
C SER A 17 -5.64 -1.38 8.39
N GLN A 18 -4.67 -0.45 8.31
CA GLN A 18 -4.37 0.25 7.06
C GLN A 18 -3.87 -0.71 5.97
N HIS A 19 -3.00 -1.67 6.31
CA HIS A 19 -2.57 -2.71 5.36
C HIS A 19 -3.75 -3.54 4.84
N GLU A 20 -4.66 -3.98 5.72
CA GLU A 20 -5.87 -4.71 5.33
C GLU A 20 -6.77 -3.86 4.42
N GLU A 21 -6.97 -2.59 4.75
CA GLU A 21 -7.80 -1.66 3.96
C GLU A 21 -7.21 -1.40 2.57
N LEU A 22 -5.89 -1.21 2.46
CA LEU A 22 -5.21 -1.07 1.18
C LEU A 22 -5.33 -2.34 0.34
N TYR A 23 -5.17 -3.51 0.96
CA TYR A 23 -5.30 -4.80 0.28
C TYR A 23 -6.72 -5.00 -0.27
N ASP A 24 -7.73 -4.76 0.55
CA ASP A 24 -9.14 -4.89 0.17
C ASP A 24 -9.50 -3.90 -0.95
N ALA A 25 -9.02 -2.65 -0.86
CA ALA A 25 -9.26 -1.63 -1.88
C ALA A 25 -8.63 -2.01 -3.23
N VAL A 26 -7.39 -2.52 -3.22
CA VAL A 26 -6.73 -2.99 -4.44
C VAL A 26 -7.46 -4.19 -5.03
N ILE A 27 -7.99 -5.13 -4.24
CA ILE A 27 -8.82 -6.24 -4.76
C ILE A 27 -10.10 -5.72 -5.40
N ALA A 28 -10.76 -4.75 -4.76
CA ALA A 28 -12.04 -4.21 -5.21
C ALA A 28 -11.96 -3.59 -6.62
N LEU A 29 -10.78 -3.10 -7.05
CA LEU A 29 -10.57 -2.59 -8.41
C LEU A 29 -10.97 -3.57 -9.52
N LYS A 30 -10.85 -4.89 -9.29
CA LYS A 30 -11.24 -5.92 -10.28
C LYS A 30 -12.72 -5.85 -10.66
N GLN A 31 -13.56 -5.35 -9.77
CA GLN A 31 -15.02 -5.31 -9.93
C GLN A 31 -15.53 -3.87 -10.09
N SER A 32 -14.64 -2.88 -10.08
CA SER A 32 -15.03 -1.48 -10.15
C SER A 32 -15.44 -1.08 -11.57
N SER A 33 -16.64 -0.53 -11.69
CA SER A 33 -17.11 0.16 -12.90
C SER A 33 -16.43 1.53 -13.09
N SER A 34 -15.78 2.05 -12.06
CA SER A 34 -15.08 3.34 -12.01
C SER A 34 -13.58 3.14 -11.70
N CYS A 35 -12.98 2.09 -12.26
CA CYS A 35 -11.66 1.60 -11.87
C CYS A 35 -10.52 2.64 -11.93
N VAL A 36 -10.60 3.62 -12.83
CA VAL A 36 -9.61 4.71 -12.91
C VAL A 36 -9.75 5.68 -11.74
N GLU A 37 -10.97 6.11 -11.42
CA GLU A 37 -11.23 7.01 -10.29
C GLU A 37 -10.88 6.32 -8.96
N ASP A 38 -11.29 5.06 -8.80
CA ASP A 38 -10.98 4.27 -7.62
C ASP A 38 -9.47 4.05 -7.46
N LEU A 39 -8.73 3.89 -8.56
CA LEU A 39 -7.27 3.82 -8.52
C LEU A 39 -6.67 5.13 -8.01
N GLY A 40 -7.23 6.28 -8.38
CA GLY A 40 -6.85 7.59 -7.84
C GLY A 40 -7.00 7.64 -6.32
N HIS A 41 -8.16 7.22 -5.80
CA HIS A 41 -8.40 7.16 -4.35
C HIS A 41 -7.45 6.19 -3.62
N ILE A 42 -7.13 5.04 -4.24
CA ILE A 42 -6.17 4.09 -3.70
C ILE A 42 -4.77 4.69 -3.64
N ILE A 43 -4.35 5.46 -4.64
CA ILE A 43 -3.05 6.15 -4.64
C ILE A 43 -2.97 7.14 -3.48
N ASP A 44 -4.04 7.88 -3.21
CA ASP A 44 -4.09 8.81 -2.08
C ASP A 44 -4.05 8.08 -0.74
N ALA A 45 -4.74 6.94 -0.61
CA ALA A 45 -4.68 6.10 0.57
C ALA A 45 -3.28 5.51 0.81
N VAL A 46 -2.60 5.06 -0.25
CA VAL A 46 -1.21 4.56 -0.19
C VAL A 46 -0.25 5.67 0.24
N ASP A 47 -0.37 6.87 -0.32
CA ASP A 47 0.46 8.02 0.07
C ASP A 47 0.22 8.43 1.54
N ALA A 48 -1.03 8.40 1.99
CA ALA A 48 -1.37 8.68 3.39
C ALA A 48 -0.79 7.64 4.35
N HIS A 49 -0.90 6.35 4.01
CA HIS A 49 -0.32 5.25 4.78
C HIS A 49 1.21 5.40 4.90
N PHE A 50 1.91 5.60 3.79
CA PHE A 50 3.36 5.80 3.79
C PHE A 50 3.79 7.00 4.63
N LYS A 51 3.04 8.11 4.61
CA LYS A 51 3.32 9.26 5.47
C LYS A 51 3.13 8.95 6.95
N ALA A 52 2.11 8.18 7.31
CA ALA A 52 1.85 7.79 8.69
C ALA A 52 2.97 6.88 9.23
N GLU A 53 3.41 5.92 8.42
CA GLU A 53 4.52 5.03 8.75
C GLU A 53 5.86 5.78 8.86
N GLU A 54 6.15 6.68 7.93
CA GLU A 54 7.37 7.50 7.98
C GLU A 54 7.38 8.46 9.17
N ALA A 55 6.21 8.97 9.59
CA ALA A 55 6.09 9.75 10.82
C ALA A 55 6.43 8.91 12.05
N LEU A 56 5.99 7.64 12.12
CA LEU A 56 6.40 6.71 13.18
C LEU A 56 7.92 6.49 13.18
N PHE A 57 8.53 6.38 12.00
CA PHE A 57 9.99 6.21 11.91
C PHE A 57 10.74 7.40 12.51
N GLU A 58 10.24 8.62 12.26
CA GLU A 58 10.83 9.85 12.78
C GLU A 58 10.58 10.02 14.29
N GLU A 59 9.39 9.64 14.79
CA GLU A 59 9.03 9.67 16.20
C GLU A 59 9.90 8.72 17.02
N TYR A 60 10.01 7.46 16.58
CA TYR A 60 10.66 6.37 17.31
C TYR A 60 12.11 6.10 16.89
N LYS A 61 12.67 6.93 16.00
CA LYS A 61 14.05 6.83 15.49
C LYS A 61 14.38 5.44 14.93
N ILE A 62 13.42 4.86 14.19
CA ILE A 62 13.58 3.55 13.55
C ILE A 62 14.76 3.60 12.56
N PRO A 63 15.66 2.60 12.52
CA PRO A 63 16.78 2.59 11.60
C PRO A 63 16.36 2.33 10.15
N ASN A 64 17.27 2.55 9.20
CA ASN A 64 17.10 2.21 7.77
C ASN A 64 15.95 2.92 7.01
N VAL A 65 15.49 4.07 7.49
CA VAL A 65 14.37 4.84 6.91
C VAL A 65 14.60 5.23 5.45
N ILE A 66 15.83 5.56 5.07
CA ILE A 66 16.15 6.07 3.73
C ILE A 66 15.80 5.04 2.65
N THR A 67 16.16 3.76 2.87
CA THR A 67 15.85 2.69 1.93
C THR A 67 14.35 2.44 1.86
N HIS A 68 13.68 2.43 3.00
CA HIS A 68 12.23 2.24 3.08
C HIS A 68 11.46 3.33 2.31
N ARG A 69 11.76 4.60 2.61
CA ARG A 69 11.19 5.76 1.89
C ARG A 69 11.50 5.73 0.39
N SER A 70 12.63 5.16 -0.03
CA SER A 70 12.93 4.98 -1.45
C SER A 70 12.01 3.96 -2.12
N GLU A 71 11.64 2.88 -1.42
CA GLU A 71 10.68 1.89 -1.92
C GLU A 71 9.27 2.49 -2.05
N HIS A 72 8.82 3.24 -1.04
CA HIS A 72 7.58 4.02 -1.07
C HIS A 72 7.51 4.94 -2.30
N ASN A 73 8.52 5.78 -2.47
CA ASN A 73 8.57 6.74 -3.58
C ASN A 73 8.55 6.04 -4.95
N ARG A 74 9.27 4.92 -5.10
CA ARG A 74 9.30 4.16 -6.34
C ARG A 74 7.94 3.55 -6.66
N PHE A 75 7.27 2.97 -5.66
CA PHE A 75 5.96 2.38 -5.84
C PHE A 75 4.92 3.45 -6.19
N LEU A 76 4.89 4.55 -5.44
CA LEU A 76 3.96 5.65 -5.65
C LEU A 76 4.16 6.34 -7.02
N ALA A 77 5.41 6.52 -7.45
CA ALA A 77 5.71 7.03 -8.79
C ALA A 77 5.20 6.08 -9.89
N THR A 78 5.37 4.77 -9.69
CA THR A 78 4.84 3.74 -10.61
C THR A 78 3.32 3.80 -10.70
N LEU A 79 2.62 3.86 -9.56
CA LEU A 79 1.16 3.94 -9.52
C LEU A 79 0.64 5.22 -10.18
N ARG A 80 1.23 6.38 -9.86
CA ARG A 80 0.83 7.67 -10.46
C ARG A 80 1.02 7.68 -11.97
N LYS A 81 2.14 7.13 -12.46
CA LYS A 81 2.39 6.97 -13.89
C LYS A 81 1.33 6.07 -14.53
N LYS A 82 1.02 4.93 -13.92
CA LYS A 82 0.02 3.99 -14.42
C LYS A 82 -1.38 4.59 -14.42
N HIS A 83 -1.75 5.32 -13.38
CA HIS A 83 -3.02 6.04 -13.31
C HIS A 83 -3.17 7.06 -14.44
N ALA A 84 -2.12 7.86 -14.71
CA ALA A 84 -2.15 8.81 -15.83
C ALA A 84 -2.29 8.11 -17.20
N GLU A 85 -1.58 7.00 -17.41
CA GLU A 85 -1.69 6.17 -18.62
C GLU A 85 -3.12 5.60 -18.79
N LEU A 86 -3.70 5.06 -17.72
CA LEU A 86 -5.05 4.49 -17.73
C LEU A 86 -6.13 5.55 -17.91
N ALA A 87 -5.98 6.73 -17.31
CA ALA A 87 -6.91 7.85 -17.48
C ALA A 87 -7.01 8.29 -18.95
N ALA A 88 -5.87 8.47 -19.63
CA ALA A 88 -5.86 8.85 -21.04
C ALA A 88 -6.52 7.78 -21.94
N ARG A 89 -6.29 6.50 -21.65
CA ARG A 89 -6.89 5.38 -22.41
C ARG A 89 -8.38 5.20 -22.12
N HIS A 90 -8.80 5.47 -20.89
CA HIS A 90 -10.20 5.48 -20.49
C HIS A 90 -10.98 6.59 -21.21
N GLU A 91 -10.40 7.78 -21.35
CA GLU A 91 -10.98 8.87 -22.15
C GLU A 91 -11.12 8.48 -23.63
N ALA A 92 -10.16 7.71 -24.16
CA ALA A 92 -10.22 7.12 -25.50
C ALA A 92 -11.21 5.94 -25.62
N LYS A 93 -11.89 5.56 -24.52
CA LYS A 93 -12.87 4.46 -24.42
C LYS A 93 -12.27 3.10 -24.76
N GLU A 94 -11.00 2.89 -24.45
CA GLU A 94 -10.37 1.58 -24.56
C GLU A 94 -10.86 0.61 -23.48
N ASP A 95 -10.83 -0.68 -23.79
CA ASP A 95 -11.01 -1.73 -22.78
C ASP A 95 -9.73 -1.84 -21.93
N LEU A 96 -9.87 -1.65 -20.62
CA LEU A 96 -8.78 -1.66 -19.64
C LEU A 96 -8.78 -2.90 -18.74
N SER A 97 -9.65 -3.88 -19.02
CA SER A 97 -9.91 -5.01 -18.11
C SER A 97 -8.64 -5.79 -17.77
N GLU A 98 -7.78 -6.03 -18.76
CA GLU A 98 -6.54 -6.78 -18.58
C GLU A 98 -5.48 -5.97 -17.84
N GLU A 99 -5.37 -4.68 -18.10
CA GLU A 99 -4.46 -3.80 -17.40
C GLU A 99 -4.84 -3.61 -15.94
N ILE A 100 -6.13 -3.47 -15.64
CA ILE A 100 -6.62 -3.44 -14.26
C ILE A 100 -6.34 -4.77 -13.57
N ARG A 101 -6.56 -5.91 -14.24
CA ARG A 101 -6.23 -7.23 -13.69
C ARG A 101 -4.74 -7.34 -13.32
N LEU A 102 -3.85 -6.93 -14.23
CA LEU A 102 -2.40 -6.95 -14.01
C LEU A 102 -1.97 -5.96 -12.91
N LEU A 103 -2.58 -4.77 -12.87
CA LEU A 103 -2.32 -3.77 -11.83
C LEU A 103 -2.69 -4.31 -10.45
N VAL A 104 -3.85 -4.96 -10.32
CA VAL A 104 -4.29 -5.56 -9.05
C VAL A 104 -3.31 -6.65 -8.60
N GLU A 105 -2.92 -7.55 -9.52
CA GLU A 105 -2.00 -8.65 -9.21
C GLU A 105 -0.61 -8.15 -8.80
N THR A 106 -0.10 -7.14 -9.48
CA THR A 106 1.21 -6.55 -9.15
C THR A 106 1.16 -5.69 -7.89
N GLY A 107 0.05 -4.97 -7.65
CA GLY A 107 -0.19 -4.19 -6.44
C GLY A 107 -0.26 -5.07 -5.19
N ILE A 108 -1.08 -6.12 -5.21
CA ILE A 108 -1.18 -7.10 -4.12
C ILE A 108 0.18 -7.75 -3.83
N ARG A 109 0.88 -8.18 -4.88
CA ARG A 109 2.21 -8.76 -4.73
C ARG A 109 3.20 -7.78 -4.10
N TRP A 110 3.14 -6.51 -4.48
CA TRP A 110 4.01 -5.49 -3.90
C TRP A 110 3.71 -5.30 -2.42
N LEU A 111 2.44 -5.13 -2.03
CA LEU A 111 2.01 -5.01 -0.63
C LEU A 111 2.50 -6.22 0.20
N ASP A 112 2.26 -7.45 -0.29
CA ASP A 112 2.69 -8.67 0.40
C ASP A 112 4.21 -8.73 0.61
N ILE A 113 4.99 -8.40 -0.42
CA ILE A 113 6.45 -8.43 -0.36
C ILE A 113 6.95 -7.30 0.54
N HIS A 114 6.40 -6.10 0.42
CA HIS A 114 6.82 -4.93 1.17
C HIS A 114 6.61 -5.17 2.67
N THR A 115 5.39 -5.55 3.07
CA THR A 115 5.07 -5.82 4.47
C THR A 115 5.90 -6.95 5.07
N LYS A 116 6.18 -7.99 4.29
CA LYS A 116 6.99 -9.12 4.75
C LYS A 116 8.49 -8.82 4.84
N ALA A 117 9.03 -8.08 3.88
CA ALA A 117 10.48 -7.91 3.73
C ALA A 117 11.00 -6.60 4.34
N TYR A 118 10.14 -5.61 4.52
CA TYR A 118 10.49 -4.28 5.03
C TYR A 118 9.73 -3.99 6.32
N ASP A 119 8.41 -3.89 6.28
CA ASP A 119 7.61 -3.34 7.39
C ASP A 119 7.78 -4.14 8.69
N ALA A 120 7.42 -5.43 8.64
CA ALA A 120 7.49 -6.31 9.80
C ALA A 120 8.91 -6.46 10.39
N PRO A 121 9.98 -6.71 9.60
CA PRO A 121 11.32 -6.80 10.16
C PRO A 121 11.92 -5.45 10.57
N GLN A 122 11.58 -4.34 9.91
CA GLN A 122 12.22 -3.04 10.14
C GLN A 122 11.64 -2.29 11.32
N TYR A 123 10.32 -2.12 11.39
CA TYR A 123 9.69 -1.41 12.50
C TYR A 123 8.81 -2.32 13.34
N GLY A 124 8.18 -3.35 12.76
CA GLY A 124 7.30 -4.24 13.52
C GLY A 124 8.00 -4.96 14.68
N THR A 125 9.32 -5.11 14.64
CA THR A 125 10.15 -5.66 15.73
C THR A 125 10.29 -4.72 16.94
N PHE A 126 10.04 -3.43 16.76
CA PHE A 126 10.09 -2.42 17.81
C PHE A 126 8.74 -2.20 18.50
N PHE A 127 7.69 -2.91 18.09
CA PHE A 127 6.36 -2.79 18.68
C PHE A 127 5.82 -4.14 19.14
N LYS A 128 4.99 -4.09 20.19
CA LYS A 128 4.19 -5.22 20.66
C LYS A 128 2.85 -4.70 21.15
N GLU A 129 1.76 -5.21 20.58
CA GLU A 129 0.39 -4.80 20.93
C GLU A 129 0.18 -3.27 20.90
N GLY A 130 0.78 -2.60 19.91
CA GLY A 130 0.72 -1.14 19.72
C GLY A 130 1.65 -0.34 20.63
N GLN A 131 2.41 -0.99 21.51
CA GLN A 131 3.38 -0.32 22.37
C GLN A 131 4.78 -0.41 21.79
N TYR A 132 5.50 0.72 21.77
CA TYR A 132 6.91 0.74 21.44
C TYR A 132 7.73 0.03 22.55
N ILE A 133 8.56 -0.92 22.14
CA ILE A 133 9.42 -1.76 23.01
C ILE A 133 10.91 -1.61 22.66
N GLY A 134 11.25 -0.65 21.80
CA GLY A 134 12.64 -0.32 21.49
C GLY A 134 13.36 0.30 22.69
N ASN A 135 14.61 -0.09 22.90
CA ASN A 135 15.54 0.55 23.83
C ASN A 135 16.40 1.57 23.10
#